data_AF-A0A225DVQ8-F1
#
_entry.id   AF-A0A225DVQ8-F1
#
_cell.length_a   1.000
_cell.length_b   1.000
_cell.length_c   1.000
_cell.angle_alpha   90.00
_cell.angle_beta   90.00
_cell.angle_gamma   90.00
#
_symmetry.space_group_name_H-M   'P 1'
#
loop_
_entity.id
_entity.type
_entity.pdbx_description
1 polymer ?
#
loop_
_entity_poly.entity_id
_entity_poly.type
_entity_poly.pdbx_seq_one_letter_code
_entity_poly.pdbx_strand_id
1 'polypeptide(L)'
;MARTYTRLLYHIVFSTKNREPLIEESWMTDLYSLIGEIVRNRGGELLAGGGISDHIHLLVRIPANYAVSEIVRDVKAVSSGWRHECGDTVFGWQNGYGAFTVSASKAETVTAYIARQQEHHLVQSYQDEFIELLRRHEIEFDVCGLWD
;
A
#
# COMPACT_ATOMS: atom_id res chain seq x y z
N MET A 1 32.86 5.34 8.09
CA MET A 1 32.26 5.59 6.75
C MET A 1 31.80 7.05 6.68
N ALA A 2 31.92 7.72 5.52
CA ALA A 2 31.57 9.14 5.36
C ALA A 2 30.21 9.39 4.67
N ARG A 3 29.56 8.35 4.14
CA ARG A 3 28.28 8.43 3.42
C ARG A 3 27.32 7.33 3.88
N THR A 4 26.02 7.58 3.70
CA THR A 4 24.92 6.68 4.04
C THR A 4 24.52 5.86 2.81
N TYR A 5 24.48 4.53 2.94
CA TYR A 5 24.06 3.60 1.88
C TYR A 5 22.88 2.77 2.39
N THR A 6 21.70 2.97 1.81
CA THR A 6 20.49 2.25 2.20
C THR A 6 19.68 1.85 0.98
N ARG A 7 18.94 0.76 1.10
CA ARG A 7 17.89 0.34 0.17
C ARG A 7 16.74 -0.22 1.00
N LEU A 8 15.93 0.68 1.54
CA LEU A 8 14.83 0.33 2.44
C LEU A 8 13.57 0.13 1.61
N LEU A 9 13.22 -1.13 1.36
CA LEU A 9 11.99 -1.49 0.65
C LEU A 9 10.92 -1.92 1.64
N TYR A 10 9.69 -1.49 1.38
CA TYR A 10 8.52 -1.84 2.17
C TYR A 10 7.42 -2.35 1.25
N HIS A 11 6.81 -3.47 1.63
CA HIS A 11 5.50 -3.89 1.16
C HIS A 11 4.45 -3.27 2.08
N ILE A 12 3.69 -2.33 1.56
CA ILE A 12 2.69 -1.57 2.30
C ILE A 12 1.32 -2.00 1.81
N VAL A 13 0.40 -2.25 2.74
CA VAL A 13 -0.96 -2.72 2.44
C VAL A 13 -1.99 -1.97 3.28
N PHE A 14 -3.05 -1.50 2.66
CA PHE A 14 -4.21 -0.92 3.36
C PHE A 14 -5.46 -0.93 2.47
N SER A 15 -6.62 -0.97 3.12
CA SER A 15 -7.93 -0.92 2.45
C SER A 15 -8.53 0.47 2.38
N THR A 16 -9.53 0.61 1.53
CA THR A 16 -10.54 1.66 1.60
C THR A 16 -11.22 1.65 2.97
N LYS A 17 -11.83 2.77 3.33
CA LYS A 17 -12.60 2.92 4.55
C LYS A 17 -13.73 1.90 4.56
N ASN A 18 -13.89 1.21 5.69
CA ASN A 18 -14.84 0.11 5.86
C ASN A 18 -14.67 -1.06 4.87
N ARG A 19 -13.58 -1.08 4.08
CA ARG A 19 -13.34 -2.05 2.99
C ARG A 19 -14.42 -1.98 1.89
N GLU A 20 -14.99 -0.80 1.68
CA GLU A 20 -15.93 -0.57 0.58
C GLU A 20 -15.21 -0.70 -0.77
N PRO A 21 -15.78 -1.39 -1.77
CA PRO A 21 -15.13 -1.64 -3.06
C PRO A 21 -15.16 -0.41 -3.98
N LEU A 22 -14.50 0.67 -3.54
CA LEU A 22 -14.59 2.00 -4.18
C LEU A 22 -13.51 2.23 -5.22
N ILE A 23 -12.48 1.38 -5.33
CA ILE A 23 -11.40 1.53 -6.32
C ILE A 23 -11.87 0.96 -7.65
N GLU A 24 -12.12 1.82 -8.63
CA GLU A 24 -12.54 1.40 -9.97
C GLU A 24 -11.35 1.23 -10.92
N GLU A 25 -11.45 0.25 -11.81
CA GLU A 25 -10.45 0.00 -12.86
C GLU A 25 -10.24 1.24 -13.76
N SER A 26 -11.29 2.06 -13.94
CA SER A 26 -11.29 3.24 -14.79
C SER A 26 -10.25 4.29 -14.37
N TRP A 27 -9.89 4.36 -13.09
CA TRP A 27 -8.98 5.36 -12.55
C TRP A 27 -7.80 4.77 -11.76
N MET A 28 -7.68 3.44 -11.69
CA MET A 28 -6.60 2.75 -10.97
C MET A 28 -5.20 3.12 -11.50
N THR A 29 -5.05 3.32 -12.81
CA THR A 29 -3.78 3.77 -13.41
C THR A 29 -3.38 5.17 -12.93
N ASP A 30 -4.35 6.08 -12.81
CA ASP A 30 -4.13 7.44 -12.33
C ASP A 30 -3.78 7.44 -10.84
N LEU A 31 -4.44 6.57 -10.05
CA LEU A 31 -4.11 6.36 -8.64
C LEU A 31 -2.63 6.00 -8.47
N TYR A 32 -2.14 4.97 -9.17
CA TYR A 32 -0.74 4.54 -9.00
C TYR A 32 0.26 5.54 -9.58
N SER A 33 -0.13 6.29 -10.61
CA SER A 33 0.67 7.40 -11.14
C SER A 33 0.83 8.51 -10.11
N LEU A 34 -0.27 8.91 -9.47
CA LEU A 34 -0.28 9.90 -8.37
C LEU A 34 0.54 9.43 -7.18
N ILE A 35 0.38 8.17 -6.75
CA ILE A 35 1.18 7.59 -5.65
C ILE A 35 2.67 7.61 -6.01
N GLY A 36 3.01 7.25 -7.25
CA GLY A 36 4.36 7.31 -7.75
C GLY A 36 4.94 8.72 -7.67
N GLU A 37 4.16 9.75 -8.00
CA GLU A 37 4.55 11.15 -7.85
C GLU A 37 4.77 11.55 -6.38
N ILE A 38 3.82 11.24 -5.49
CA ILE A 38 3.90 11.53 -4.05
C ILE A 38 5.20 10.95 -3.47
N VAL A 39 5.47 9.67 -3.75
CA VAL A 39 6.66 8.97 -3.26
C VAL A 39 7.94 9.59 -3.85
N ARG A 40 7.95 9.93 -5.14
CA ARG A 40 9.10 10.54 -5.82
C ARG A 40 9.42 11.93 -5.26
N ASN A 41 8.40 12.72 -4.94
CA ASN A 41 8.55 14.04 -4.31
C ASN A 41 9.17 13.97 -2.90
N ARG A 42 9.14 12.79 -2.27
CA ARG A 42 9.85 12.51 -1.00
C ARG A 42 11.22 11.86 -1.20
N GLY A 43 11.71 11.74 -2.44
CA GLY A 43 12.98 11.07 -2.78
C GLY A 43 12.90 9.54 -2.77
N GLY A 44 11.69 8.98 -2.65
CA GLY A 44 11.44 7.56 -2.73
C GLY A 44 11.26 7.06 -4.18
N GLU A 45 10.84 5.81 -4.30
CA GLU A 45 10.45 5.20 -5.57
C GLU A 45 9.30 4.22 -5.34
N LEU A 46 8.24 4.29 -6.16
CA LEU A 46 7.21 3.25 -6.22
C LEU A 46 7.65 2.20 -7.25
N LEU A 47 7.97 0.99 -6.80
CA LEU A 47 8.46 -0.09 -7.66
C LEU A 47 7.32 -0.91 -8.25
N ALA A 48 6.25 -1.10 -7.47
CA ALA A 48 5.05 -1.78 -7.90
C ALA A 48 3.84 -1.27 -7.12
N GLY A 49 2.71 -1.12 -7.80
CA GLY A 49 1.40 -0.85 -7.22
C GLY A 49 0.39 -1.80 -7.84
N GLY A 50 -0.51 -2.33 -7.03
CA GLY A 50 -1.55 -3.26 -7.46
C GLY A 50 -2.51 -3.55 -6.32
N GLY A 51 -3.61 -4.22 -6.60
CA GLY A 51 -4.69 -4.43 -5.64
C GLY A 51 -6.01 -4.67 -6.35
N ILE A 52 -7.09 -4.56 -5.60
CA ILE A 52 -8.45 -4.73 -6.10
C ILE A 52 -9.34 -3.57 -5.60
N SER A 53 -10.66 -3.72 -5.72
CA SER A 53 -11.60 -2.63 -5.48
C SER A 53 -11.63 -2.12 -4.03
N ASP A 54 -11.23 -2.93 -3.05
CA ASP A 54 -11.29 -2.57 -1.62
C ASP A 54 -9.93 -2.32 -0.98
N HIS A 55 -8.79 -2.64 -1.60
CA HIS A 55 -7.47 -2.41 -1.02
C HIS A 55 -6.33 -2.40 -2.05
N ILE A 56 -5.19 -1.85 -1.62
CA ILE A 56 -3.98 -1.77 -2.43
C ILE A 56 -2.74 -2.28 -1.71
N HIS A 57 -1.81 -2.76 -2.52
CA HIS A 57 -0.44 -3.12 -2.16
C HIS A 57 0.53 -2.21 -2.90
N LEU A 58 1.54 -1.76 -2.18
CA LEU A 58 2.61 -0.94 -2.72
C LEU A 58 3.96 -1.56 -2.34
N LEU A 59 4.85 -1.74 -3.32
CA LEU A 59 6.26 -1.99 -3.07
C LEU A 59 7.01 -0.66 -3.25
N VAL A 60 7.49 -0.10 -2.15
CA VAL A 60 8.02 1.26 -2.11
C VAL A 60 9.45 1.26 -1.55
N ARG A 61 10.34 1.99 -2.21
CA ARG A 61 11.63 2.39 -1.62
C ARG A 61 11.45 3.71 -0.90
N ILE A 62 11.74 3.72 0.39
CA ILE A 62 11.66 4.92 1.23
C ILE A 62 13.09 5.33 1.64
N PRO A 63 13.49 6.59 1.50
CA PRO A 63 14.80 7.05 1.97
C PRO A 63 14.86 7.09 3.51
N ALA A 64 16.06 6.96 4.06
CA ALA A 64 16.27 6.79 5.51
C ALA A 64 15.86 7.99 6.38
N ASN A 65 15.56 9.14 5.78
CA ASN A 65 15.16 10.37 6.46
C ASN A 65 13.64 10.56 6.56
N TYR A 66 12.83 9.61 6.07
CA TYR A 66 11.38 9.63 6.18
C TYR A 66 10.87 8.39 6.91
N ALA A 67 9.91 8.57 7.82
CA ALA A 67 9.20 7.44 8.40
C ALA A 67 8.20 6.86 7.40
N VAL A 68 7.97 5.54 7.50
CA VAL A 68 6.96 4.86 6.65
C VAL A 68 5.57 5.48 6.84
N SER A 69 5.22 5.82 8.09
CA SER A 69 3.96 6.47 8.44
C SER A 69 3.73 7.80 7.73
N GLU A 70 4.80 8.57 7.48
CA GLU A 70 4.71 9.85 6.77
C GLU A 70 4.37 9.65 5.30
N ILE A 71 5.00 8.66 4.64
CA ILE A 71 4.69 8.31 3.25
C ILE A 71 3.26 7.80 3.14
N VAL A 72 2.83 6.90 4.03
CA VAL A 72 1.45 6.37 4.00
C VAL A 72 0.43 7.49 4.26
N ARG A 73 0.70 8.40 5.21
CA ARG A 73 -0.16 9.56 5.48
C ARG A 73 -0.33 10.43 4.24
N ASP A 74 0.76 10.79 3.57
CA ASP A 74 0.72 11.62 2.37
C ASP A 74 -0.01 10.92 1.22
N VAL A 75 0.29 9.63 0.99
CA VAL A 75 -0.39 8.81 -0.02
C VAL A 75 -1.90 8.79 0.22
N LYS A 76 -2.33 8.49 1.44
CA LYS A 76 -3.76 8.41 1.77
C LYS A 76 -4.45 9.77 1.63
N ALA A 77 -3.88 10.82 2.23
CA ALA A 77 -4.49 12.14 2.23
C ALA A 77 -4.62 12.74 0.83
N VAL A 78 -3.54 12.70 0.03
CA VAL A 78 -3.54 13.31 -1.31
C VAL A 78 -4.41 12.52 -2.27
N SER A 79 -4.36 11.18 -2.26
CA SER A 79 -5.21 10.37 -3.15
C SER A 79 -6.70 10.47 -2.81
N SER A 80 -7.06 10.56 -1.51
CA SER A 80 -8.45 10.83 -1.13
C SER A 80 -8.90 12.22 -1.59
N GLY A 81 -8.07 13.26 -1.39
CA GLY A 81 -8.37 14.61 -1.86
C GLY A 81 -8.57 14.68 -3.39
N TRP A 82 -7.67 14.06 -4.15
CA TRP A 82 -7.80 13.95 -5.61
C TRP A 82 -9.12 13.28 -6.03
N ARG A 83 -9.51 12.20 -5.37
CA ARG A 83 -10.77 11.49 -5.68
C ARG A 83 -12.00 12.36 -5.36
N HIS A 84 -11.94 13.13 -4.27
CA HIS A 84 -12.97 14.11 -3.91
C HIS A 84 -13.09 15.23 -4.95
N GLU A 85 -11.97 15.74 -5.47
CA GLU A 85 -11.94 16.73 -6.55
C GLU A 85 -12.56 16.19 -7.84
N CYS A 86 -12.43 14.90 -8.10
CA CYS A 86 -13.10 14.20 -9.20
C CYS A 86 -14.57 13.85 -8.92
N GLY A 87 -15.16 14.31 -7.81
CA GLY A 87 -16.58 14.21 -7.50
C GLY A 87 -17.00 13.03 -6.61
N ASP A 88 -16.07 12.15 -6.23
CA ASP A 88 -16.36 11.06 -5.30
C ASP A 88 -15.93 11.45 -3.89
N THR A 89 -16.84 12.09 -3.16
CA THR A 89 -16.60 12.61 -1.81
C THR A 89 -16.70 11.56 -0.71
N VAL A 90 -17.16 10.34 -1.04
CA VAL A 90 -17.28 9.23 -0.08
C VAL A 90 -16.00 8.41 0.00
N PHE A 91 -15.16 8.47 -1.03
CA PHE A 91 -13.88 7.77 -1.06
C PHE A 91 -13.00 8.16 0.12
N GLY A 92 -12.39 7.16 0.75
CA GLY A 92 -11.44 7.35 1.83
C GLY A 92 -10.73 6.06 2.14
N TRP A 93 -9.59 6.16 2.81
CA TRP A 93 -8.83 5.00 3.28
C TRP A 93 -9.16 4.68 4.73
N GLN A 94 -8.95 3.43 5.14
CA GLN A 94 -8.95 3.08 6.56
C GLN A 94 -7.82 3.79 7.31
N ASN A 95 -7.91 3.89 8.64
CA ASN A 95 -6.88 4.54 9.45
C ASN A 95 -5.55 3.77 9.40
N GLY A 96 -5.61 2.46 9.70
CA GLY A 96 -4.44 1.59 9.80
C GLY A 96 -3.78 1.22 8.46
N TYR A 97 -2.58 0.66 8.55
CA TYR A 97 -1.87 0.08 7.41
C TYR A 97 -0.91 -1.01 7.90
N GLY A 98 -0.67 -2.02 7.07
CA GLY A 98 0.46 -2.94 7.22
C GLY A 98 1.68 -2.42 6.48
N ALA A 99 2.86 -2.59 7.06
CA ALA A 99 4.13 -2.28 6.40
C ALA A 99 5.18 -3.34 6.78
N PHE A 100 5.67 -4.04 5.77
CA PHE A 100 6.59 -5.17 5.94
C PHE A 100 7.88 -4.89 5.19
N THR A 101 9.03 -5.08 5.82
CA THR A 101 10.31 -4.85 5.16
C THR A 101 10.59 -5.92 4.12
N VAL A 102 11.14 -5.52 2.97
CA VAL A 102 11.45 -6.41 1.85
C VAL A 102 12.94 -6.34 1.56
N SER A 103 13.63 -7.49 1.57
CA SER A 103 15.01 -7.54 1.11
C SER A 103 15.08 -7.26 -0.40
N ALA A 104 16.11 -6.57 -0.87
CA ALA A 104 16.28 -6.27 -2.29
C ALA A 104 16.24 -7.51 -3.21
N SER A 105 16.74 -8.66 -2.75
CA SER A 105 16.71 -9.94 -3.46
C SER A 105 15.31 -10.55 -3.60
N LYS A 106 14.32 -10.05 -2.87
CA LYS A 106 12.92 -10.47 -2.92
C LYS A 106 12.02 -9.44 -3.60
N ALA A 107 12.57 -8.31 -4.02
CA ALA A 107 11.81 -7.23 -4.65
C ALA A 107 11.02 -7.72 -5.86
N GLU A 108 11.66 -8.46 -6.76
CA GLU A 108 10.99 -9.02 -7.95
C GLU A 108 9.88 -10.02 -7.60
N THR A 109 10.09 -10.85 -6.56
CA THR A 109 9.06 -11.77 -6.07
C THR A 109 7.83 -11.00 -5.56
N VAL A 110 8.04 -9.93 -4.81
CA VAL A 110 6.94 -9.09 -4.30
C VAL A 110 6.28 -8.30 -5.43
N THR A 111 7.03 -7.80 -6.41
CA THR A 111 6.46 -7.18 -7.62
C THR A 111 5.54 -8.15 -8.37
N ALA A 112 6.00 -9.39 -8.59
CA ALA A 112 5.20 -10.42 -9.26
C ALA A 112 3.99 -10.89 -8.42
N TYR A 113 4.07 -10.77 -7.10
CA TYR A 113 2.94 -10.99 -6.21
C TYR A 113 1.88 -9.89 -6.39
N ILE A 114 2.29 -8.62 -6.31
CA ILE A 114 1.41 -7.45 -6.47
C ILE A 114 0.72 -7.44 -7.84
N ALA A 115 1.45 -7.80 -8.91
CA ALA A 115 0.90 -7.86 -10.25
C ALA A 115 -0.21 -8.91 -10.45
N ARG A 116 -0.31 -9.91 -9.57
CA ARG A 116 -1.30 -11.00 -9.65
C ARG A 116 -2.44 -10.87 -8.63
N GLN A 117 -2.58 -9.71 -7.99
CA GLN A 117 -3.57 -9.48 -6.95
C GLN A 117 -5.01 -9.68 -7.42
N GLN A 118 -5.33 -9.29 -8.66
CA GLN A 118 -6.65 -9.54 -9.24
C GLN A 118 -7.00 -11.04 -9.31
N GLU A 119 -6.05 -11.88 -9.71
CA GLU A 119 -6.24 -13.35 -9.77
C GLU A 119 -6.32 -13.97 -8.36
N HIS A 120 -5.47 -13.48 -7.44
CA HIS A 120 -5.42 -13.95 -6.06
C HIS A 120 -6.74 -13.76 -5.33
N HIS A 121 -7.37 -12.60 -5.52
CA HIS A 121 -8.62 -12.24 -4.88
C HIS A 121 -9.88 -12.84 -5.53
N LEU A 122 -9.74 -13.70 -6.54
CA LEU A 122 -10.84 -14.56 -6.99
C LEU A 122 -11.21 -15.61 -5.93
N VAL A 123 -10.28 -15.94 -5.01
CA VAL A 123 -10.42 -17.04 -4.05
C VAL A 123 -10.10 -16.67 -2.61
N GLN A 124 -9.51 -15.49 -2.37
CA GLN A 124 -9.09 -15.03 -1.05
C GLN A 124 -9.59 -13.61 -0.79
N SER A 125 -10.08 -13.33 0.42
CA SER A 125 -10.48 -11.98 0.81
C SER A 125 -9.26 -11.14 1.23
N TYR A 126 -9.39 -9.81 1.21
CA TYR A 126 -8.41 -8.91 1.83
C TYR A 126 -8.12 -9.30 3.29
N GLN A 127 -9.16 -9.66 4.05
CA GLN A 127 -9.01 -9.94 5.47
C GLN A 127 -8.16 -11.18 5.72
N ASP A 128 -8.41 -12.25 4.96
CA ASP A 128 -7.65 -13.49 5.05
C ASP A 128 -6.19 -13.28 4.63
N GLU A 129 -5.98 -12.52 3.55
CA GLU A 129 -4.64 -12.18 3.07
C GLU A 129 -3.88 -11.33 4.11
N PHE A 130 -4.52 -10.32 4.68
CA PHE A 130 -3.88 -9.45 5.67
C PHE A 130 -3.50 -10.22 6.94
N ILE A 131 -4.37 -11.11 7.43
CA ILE A 131 -4.05 -12.00 8.55
C ILE A 131 -2.84 -12.90 8.23
N GLU A 132 -2.78 -13.46 7.02
CA GLU A 132 -1.65 -14.28 6.59
C GLU A 132 -0.34 -13.49 6.52
N LEU A 133 -0.39 -12.23 6.06
CA LEU A 133 0.76 -11.33 6.07
C LEU A 133 1.24 -11.04 7.51
N LEU A 134 0.32 -10.75 8.43
CA LEU A 134 0.67 -10.52 9.84
C LEU A 134 1.33 -11.75 10.46
N ARG A 135 0.79 -12.95 10.23
CA ARG A 135 1.35 -14.22 10.71
C ARG A 135 2.75 -14.47 10.14
N ARG A 136 2.93 -14.29 8.83
CA ARG A 136 4.22 -14.48 8.14
C ARG A 136 5.31 -13.56 8.68
N HIS A 137 4.93 -12.38 9.13
CA HIS A 137 5.83 -11.38 9.70
C HIS A 137 5.88 -11.40 11.23
N GLU A 138 5.31 -12.42 11.87
CA GLU A 138 5.35 -12.63 13.33
C GLU A 138 4.85 -11.42 14.12
N ILE A 139 3.85 -10.72 13.58
CA ILE A 139 3.21 -9.58 14.23
C ILE A 139 2.06 -10.11 15.08
N GLU A 140 2.05 -9.77 16.38
CA GLU A 140 0.92 -10.04 17.26
C GLU A 140 -0.25 -9.11 16.93
N PHE A 141 -1.46 -9.66 16.83
CA PHE A 141 -2.69 -8.91 16.57
C PHE A 141 -3.88 -9.50 17.32
N ASP A 142 -4.81 -8.63 17.69
CA ASP A 142 -6.13 -9.03 18.16
C ASP A 142 -7.12 -8.98 16.98
N VAL A 143 -7.78 -10.10 16.71
CA VAL A 143 -8.76 -10.23 15.62
C VAL A 143 -9.94 -9.28 15.83
N CYS A 144 -10.34 -9.03 17.08
CA CYS A 144 -11.48 -8.15 17.37
C CYS A 144 -11.20 -6.70 16.99
N GLY A 145 -10.01 -6.18 17.28
CA GLY A 145 -9.64 -4.79 17.00
C GLY A 145 -9.02 -4.55 15.62
N LEU A 146 -8.81 -5.60 14.82
CA LEU A 146 -8.10 -5.47 13.53
C LEU A 146 -8.90 -4.72 12.46
N TRP A 147 -10.23 -4.73 12.60
CA TRP A 147 -11.15 -4.23 11.57
C TRP A 147 -11.95 -2.99 11.97
N ASP A 148 -11.78 -2.55 13.23
CA ASP A 148 -12.42 -1.37 13.80
C ASP A 148 -11.98 -0.05 13.15
#